data_AF-A0A0M4D258-F1
#
_entry.id   AF-A0A0M4D258-F1
#
_cell.length_a   1.000
_cell.length_b   1.000
_cell.length_c   1.000
_cell.angle_alpha   90.00
_cell.angle_beta   90.00
_cell.angle_gamma   90.00
#
_symmetry.space_group_name_H-M   'P 1'
#
loop_
_entity.id
_entity.type
_entity.pdbx_description
1 polymer ?
#
loop_
_entity_poly.entity_id
_entity_poly.type
_entity_poly.pdbx_seq_one_letter_code
_entity_poly.pdbx_strand_id
1 'polypeptide(L)'
;MKKKYSQCRSAAMIAGFVVLFALAAASALAAEKGMVEMITDVAKEKGMIGAASFDPQGKLMLPKDYRRWVFVGAPVTPNDMNGGKAAFPEFHHVYIDPGSFKLYQETGKFRDGTVIVKELATVGGKKGASGNGYFPGEFNGLAVAVKSSSRFADEPGNWGYFNFGGEGGKLKESARAQETAACSPCHQKNAAQDLVFTQYYPVLRAARAK
;
A
#
# COMPACT_ATOMS: atom_id res chain seq x y z
N MET A 1 -19.06 -4.39 79.97
CA MET A 1 -19.33 -3.35 78.97
C MET A 1 -18.36 -3.51 77.80
N LYS A 2 -18.80 -4.02 76.64
CA LYS A 2 -17.98 -4.08 75.42
C LYS A 2 -18.85 -3.57 74.26
N LYS A 3 -18.53 -2.38 73.74
CA LYS A 3 -19.21 -1.78 72.58
C LYS A 3 -18.71 -2.45 71.30
N LYS A 4 -19.62 -3.06 70.55
CA LYS A 4 -19.46 -3.41 69.13
C LYS A 4 -19.23 -2.12 68.34
N TYR A 5 -18.15 -2.03 67.56
CA TYR A 5 -18.00 -1.02 66.53
C TYR A 5 -18.02 -1.66 65.14
N SER A 6 -19.09 -1.29 64.44
CA SER A 6 -19.47 -1.49 63.04
C SER A 6 -18.33 -1.75 62.05
N GLN A 7 -18.34 -2.95 61.47
CA GLN A 7 -17.66 -3.31 60.23
C GLN A 7 -18.67 -3.08 59.09
N CYS A 8 -18.78 -1.86 58.55
CA CYS A 8 -19.72 -1.60 57.44
C CYS A 8 -19.37 -0.38 56.59
N ARG A 9 -18.09 -0.22 56.18
CA ARG A 9 -17.69 0.84 55.23
C ARG A 9 -16.42 0.46 54.45
N SER A 10 -16.51 -0.41 53.45
CA SER A 10 -15.40 -0.56 52.47
C SER A 10 -15.79 -1.13 51.09
N ALA A 11 -16.97 -1.75 50.91
CA ALA A 11 -17.33 -2.30 49.60
C ALA A 11 -17.82 -1.25 48.58
N ALA A 12 -18.42 -0.14 49.03
CA ALA A 12 -19.06 0.83 48.14
C ALA A 12 -18.08 1.80 47.42
N MET A 13 -16.89 2.06 47.98
CA MET A 13 -15.91 2.98 47.37
C MET A 13 -15.10 2.34 46.24
N ILE A 14 -14.87 1.01 46.28
CA ILE A 14 -14.08 0.32 45.26
C ILE A 14 -14.89 0.10 43.97
N ALA A 15 -16.20 -0.15 44.08
CA ALA A 15 -17.08 -0.28 42.91
C ALA A 15 -17.26 1.04 42.13
N GLY A 16 -17.27 2.20 42.81
CA GLY A 16 -17.43 3.51 42.17
C GLY A 16 -16.26 3.91 41.27
N PHE A 17 -15.02 3.59 41.65
CA PHE A 17 -13.82 3.90 40.87
C PHE A 17 -13.66 3.00 39.63
N VAL A 18 -14.03 1.72 39.71
CA VAL A 18 -13.98 0.80 38.56
C VAL A 18 -15.04 1.15 37.51
N VAL A 19 -16.24 1.59 37.93
CA VAL A 19 -17.30 2.04 37.02
C VAL A 19 -16.92 3.37 36.34
N LEU A 20 -16.30 4.32 37.05
CA LEU A 20 -15.87 5.59 36.45
C LEU A 20 -14.75 5.41 35.40
N PHE A 21 -13.79 4.52 35.64
CA PHE A 21 -12.75 4.19 34.66
C PHE A 21 -13.31 3.48 33.43
N ALA A 22 -14.28 2.58 33.60
CA ALA A 22 -14.94 1.90 32.48
C ALA A 22 -15.75 2.88 31.61
N LEU A 23 -16.45 3.85 32.21
CA LEU A 23 -17.19 4.89 31.48
C LEU A 23 -16.26 5.87 30.74
N ALA A 24 -15.14 6.27 31.35
CA ALA A 24 -14.15 7.14 30.70
C ALA A 24 -13.40 6.42 29.54
N ALA A 25 -13.10 5.13 29.70
CA ALA A 25 -12.53 4.32 28.62
C ALA A 25 -13.54 4.11 27.48
N ALA A 26 -14.82 3.87 27.79
CA ALA A 26 -15.87 3.72 26.79
C ALA A 26 -16.14 5.01 26.01
N SER A 27 -16.11 6.17 26.67
CA SER A 27 -16.29 7.47 26.00
C SER A 27 -15.09 7.85 25.13
N ALA A 28 -13.85 7.55 25.56
CA ALA A 28 -12.67 7.71 24.71
C ALA A 28 -12.71 6.79 23.48
N LEU A 29 -13.12 5.54 23.64
CA LEU A 29 -13.25 4.58 22.53
C LEU A 29 -14.36 4.98 21.55
N ALA A 30 -15.46 5.55 22.04
CA ALA A 30 -16.54 6.06 21.19
C ALA A 30 -16.11 7.31 20.41
N ALA A 31 -15.35 8.22 21.04
CA ALA A 31 -14.78 9.39 20.35
C ALA A 31 -13.76 8.99 19.28
N GLU A 32 -12.92 7.99 19.55
CA GLU A 32 -11.96 7.45 18.59
C GLU A 32 -12.66 6.77 17.40
N LYS A 33 -13.68 5.94 17.66
CA LYS A 33 -14.52 5.34 16.60
C LYS A 33 -15.23 6.40 15.74
N GLY A 34 -15.85 7.40 16.36
CA GLY A 34 -16.55 8.47 15.64
C GLY A 34 -15.61 9.32 14.78
N MET A 35 -14.37 9.56 15.23
CA MET A 35 -13.35 10.25 14.43
C MET A 35 -12.86 9.39 13.26
N VAL A 36 -12.66 8.09 13.46
CA VAL A 36 -12.29 7.16 12.38
C VAL A 36 -13.40 7.08 11.32
N GLU A 37 -14.66 6.97 11.73
CA GLU A 37 -15.81 6.96 10.82
C GLU A 37 -15.89 8.26 10.01
N MET A 38 -15.76 9.43 10.65
CA MET A 38 -15.73 10.72 9.95
C MET A 38 -14.57 10.83 8.96
N ILE A 39 -13.37 10.38 9.33
CA ILE A 39 -12.20 10.38 8.43
C ILE A 39 -12.43 9.44 7.25
N THR A 40 -13.04 8.26 7.47
CA THR A 40 -13.37 7.33 6.39
C THR A 40 -14.44 7.88 5.46
N ASP A 41 -15.45 8.57 5.97
CA ASP A 41 -16.50 9.19 5.15
C ASP A 41 -15.94 10.33 4.31
N VAL A 42 -15.11 11.22 4.90
CA VAL A 42 -14.41 12.27 4.15
C VAL A 42 -13.46 11.70 3.10
N ALA A 43 -12.74 10.62 3.41
CA ALA A 43 -11.86 9.95 2.45
C ALA A 43 -12.68 9.33 1.30
N LYS A 44 -13.82 8.72 1.61
CA LYS A 44 -14.73 8.11 0.63
C LYS A 44 -15.39 9.15 -0.26
N GLU A 45 -15.85 10.27 0.31
CA GLU A 45 -16.36 11.44 -0.43
C GLU A 45 -15.30 12.04 -1.36
N LYS A 46 -14.03 12.06 -0.92
CA LYS A 46 -12.89 12.51 -1.75
C LYS A 46 -12.37 11.43 -2.71
N GLY A 47 -13.05 10.29 -2.83
CA GLY A 47 -12.66 9.22 -3.74
C GLY A 47 -11.35 8.52 -3.39
N MET A 48 -10.90 8.60 -2.14
CA MET A 48 -9.65 8.00 -1.67
C MET A 48 -9.83 6.55 -1.25
N ILE A 49 -8.85 5.69 -1.57
CA ILE A 49 -8.77 4.30 -1.12
C ILE A 49 -7.33 4.02 -0.71
N GLY A 50 -7.09 3.93 0.59
CA GLY A 50 -5.72 3.90 1.11
C GLY A 50 -4.95 5.13 0.63
N ALA A 51 -3.81 4.93 -0.03
CA ALA A 51 -2.99 6.01 -0.61
C ALA A 51 -3.42 6.42 -2.03
N ALA A 52 -4.41 5.75 -2.64
CA ALA A 52 -4.90 6.08 -3.97
C ALA A 52 -5.98 7.17 -3.90
N SER A 53 -5.98 8.09 -4.86
CA SER A 53 -7.01 9.12 -5.04
C SER A 53 -7.59 9.01 -6.44
N PHE A 54 -8.91 8.99 -6.57
CA PHE A 54 -9.57 8.90 -7.87
C PHE A 54 -10.35 10.18 -8.17
N ASP A 55 -10.36 10.62 -9.43
CA ASP A 55 -11.23 11.70 -9.88
C ASP A 55 -12.70 11.24 -9.99
N PRO A 56 -13.68 12.16 -10.15
CA PRO A 56 -15.09 11.80 -10.31
C PRO A 56 -15.38 10.93 -11.55
N GLN A 57 -14.46 10.87 -12.51
CA GLN A 57 -14.55 10.03 -13.71
C GLN A 57 -13.93 8.64 -13.50
N GLY A 58 -13.46 8.34 -12.28
CA GLY A 58 -12.89 7.05 -11.90
C GLY A 58 -11.44 6.86 -12.36
N LYS A 59 -10.73 7.89 -12.79
CA LYS A 59 -9.30 7.80 -13.11
C LYS A 59 -8.48 7.91 -11.83
N LEU A 60 -7.45 7.08 -11.72
CA LEU A 60 -6.47 7.20 -10.65
C LEU A 60 -5.64 8.47 -10.89
N MET A 61 -5.58 9.35 -9.90
CA MET A 61 -4.67 10.50 -9.89
C MET A 61 -3.24 10.01 -9.66
N LEU A 62 -2.27 10.66 -10.31
CA LEU A 62 -0.84 10.35 -10.14
C LEU A 62 -0.48 10.38 -8.65
N PRO A 63 -0.04 9.24 -8.06
CA PRO A 63 0.39 9.23 -6.66
C PRO A 63 1.47 10.28 -6.43
N LYS A 64 1.33 11.06 -5.36
CA LYS A 64 2.31 12.07 -4.96
C LYS A 64 3.22 11.47 -3.89
N ASP A 65 4.47 11.92 -3.86
CA ASP A 65 5.47 11.55 -2.86
C ASP A 65 5.70 10.03 -2.67
N TYR A 66 5.36 9.19 -3.65
CA TYR A 66 5.54 7.73 -3.55
C TYR A 66 6.99 7.30 -3.37
N ARG A 67 7.96 8.14 -3.74
CA ARG A 67 9.39 7.90 -3.49
C ARG A 67 9.75 7.96 -1.99
N ARG A 68 8.84 8.42 -1.13
CA ARG A 68 8.94 8.35 0.34
C ARG A 68 8.24 7.12 0.93
N TRP A 69 7.58 6.33 0.10
CA TRP A 69 6.93 5.10 0.54
C TRP A 69 7.97 4.00 0.76
N VAL A 70 7.51 2.83 1.23
CA VAL A 70 8.41 1.73 1.54
C VAL A 70 8.89 1.09 0.25
N PHE A 71 10.17 1.22 -0.05
CA PHE A 71 10.83 0.49 -1.14
C PHE A 71 10.84 -1.02 -0.85
N VAL A 72 10.48 -1.84 -1.84
CA VAL A 72 10.38 -3.31 -1.66
C VAL A 72 11.29 -4.14 -2.54
N GLY A 73 11.81 -3.57 -3.62
CA GLY A 73 12.76 -4.24 -4.52
C GLY A 73 12.98 -3.49 -5.83
N ALA A 74 14.08 -3.84 -6.52
CA ALA A 74 14.47 -3.22 -7.78
C ALA A 74 15.02 -4.28 -8.78
N PRO A 75 14.17 -5.09 -9.42
CA PRO A 75 14.61 -5.89 -10.55
C PRO A 75 14.98 -5.00 -11.75
N VAL A 76 15.74 -5.56 -12.69
CA VAL A 76 16.13 -4.90 -13.93
C VAL A 76 15.90 -5.85 -15.11
N THR A 77 15.31 -5.33 -16.18
CA THR A 77 15.17 -6.02 -17.47
C THR A 77 15.85 -5.18 -18.57
N PRO A 78 17.17 -5.31 -18.74
CA PRO A 78 17.94 -4.50 -19.69
C PRO A 78 17.55 -4.78 -21.15
N ASN A 79 17.54 -3.77 -22.01
CA ASN A 79 17.22 -3.91 -23.43
C ASN A 79 18.15 -4.89 -24.14
N ASP A 80 19.44 -4.87 -23.83
CA ASP A 80 20.44 -5.77 -24.42
C ASP A 80 20.26 -7.24 -24.03
N MET A 81 19.56 -7.52 -22.93
CA MET A 81 19.14 -8.88 -22.54
C MET A 81 17.76 -9.26 -23.09
N ASN A 82 17.07 -8.36 -23.80
CA ASN A 82 15.69 -8.51 -24.24
C ASN A 82 15.52 -8.10 -25.72
N GLY A 83 16.42 -8.58 -26.60
CA GLY A 83 16.32 -8.36 -28.04
C GLY A 83 16.36 -6.89 -28.47
N GLY A 84 17.00 -6.03 -27.67
CA GLY A 84 17.07 -4.59 -27.89
C GLY A 84 15.85 -3.80 -27.40
N LYS A 85 14.79 -4.47 -26.91
CA LYS A 85 13.56 -3.81 -26.47
C LYS A 85 12.86 -4.61 -25.37
N ALA A 86 13.16 -4.28 -24.12
CA ALA A 86 12.44 -4.81 -22.97
C ALA A 86 10.98 -4.33 -22.98
N ALA A 87 10.06 -5.16 -22.48
CA ALA A 87 8.65 -4.78 -22.32
C ALA A 87 8.48 -3.63 -21.32
N PHE A 88 9.34 -3.58 -20.30
CA PHE A 88 9.40 -2.53 -19.28
C PHE A 88 10.85 -2.06 -19.12
N PRO A 89 11.33 -1.15 -19.98
CA PRO A 89 12.72 -0.70 -19.96
C PRO A 89 12.94 0.27 -18.77
N GLU A 90 13.91 0.07 -17.87
CA GLU A 90 14.72 -1.13 -17.65
C GLU A 90 14.78 -1.51 -16.16
N PHE A 91 15.23 -0.59 -15.29
CA PHE A 91 15.16 -0.74 -13.83
C PHE A 91 13.74 -0.51 -13.33
N HIS A 92 13.28 -1.32 -12.38
CA HIS A 92 11.92 -1.23 -11.83
C HIS A 92 12.00 -0.95 -10.32
N HIS A 93 12.03 0.30 -9.88
CA HIS A 93 11.98 0.63 -8.46
C HIS A 93 10.55 0.48 -7.95
N VAL A 94 10.33 -0.48 -7.03
CA VAL A 94 8.99 -0.81 -6.55
C VAL A 94 8.79 -0.34 -5.12
N TYR A 95 7.64 0.30 -4.88
CA TYR A 95 7.24 0.86 -3.60
C TYR A 95 5.83 0.40 -3.23
N ILE A 96 5.55 0.28 -1.93
CA ILE A 96 4.22 0.00 -1.38
C ILE A 96 3.85 1.10 -0.38
N ASP A 97 2.57 1.50 -0.34
CA ASP A 97 2.13 2.53 0.59
C ASP A 97 2.40 2.14 2.06
N PRO A 98 2.83 3.10 2.92
CA PRO A 98 3.27 2.78 4.28
C PRO A 98 2.22 2.08 5.15
N GLY A 99 0.94 2.44 5.00
CA GLY A 99 -0.15 1.84 5.77
C GLY A 99 -0.37 0.36 5.42
N SER A 100 -0.30 0.04 4.14
CA SER A 100 -0.38 -1.35 3.67
C SER A 100 0.87 -2.15 4.00
N PHE A 101 2.05 -1.53 3.95
CA PHE A 101 3.27 -2.21 4.40
C PHE A 101 3.15 -2.61 5.87
N LYS A 102 2.77 -1.68 6.76
CA LYS A 102 2.59 -1.97 8.19
C LYS A 102 1.67 -3.17 8.42
N LEU A 103 0.49 -3.17 7.79
CA LEU A 103 -0.46 -4.28 7.92
C LEU A 103 0.05 -5.58 7.26
N TYR A 104 0.85 -5.48 6.20
CA TYR A 104 1.51 -6.64 5.61
C TYR A 104 2.55 -7.25 6.56
N GLN A 105 3.26 -6.45 7.37
CA GLN A 105 4.17 -6.99 8.38
C GLN A 105 3.43 -7.85 9.41
N GLU A 106 2.28 -7.37 9.86
CA GLU A 106 1.47 -8.02 10.88
C GLU A 106 0.74 -9.27 10.36
N THR A 107 0.25 -9.22 9.11
CA THR A 107 -0.70 -10.23 8.60
C THR A 107 -0.15 -11.07 7.44
N GLY A 108 0.93 -10.62 6.80
CA GLY A 108 1.42 -11.19 5.55
C GLY A 108 0.48 -11.05 4.36
N LYS A 109 -0.55 -10.20 4.42
CA LYS A 109 -1.58 -10.04 3.37
C LYS A 109 -1.64 -8.61 2.84
N PHE A 110 -1.96 -8.45 1.56
CA PHE A 110 -2.29 -7.15 0.98
C PHE A 110 -3.76 -6.83 1.27
N ARG A 111 -3.97 -5.79 2.11
CA ARG A 111 -5.28 -5.29 2.49
C ARG A 111 -6.02 -4.63 1.33
N ASP A 112 -7.33 -4.45 1.50
CA ASP A 112 -8.06 -3.51 0.65
C ASP A 112 -7.51 -2.09 0.80
N GLY A 113 -7.32 -1.40 -0.32
CA GLY A 113 -6.63 -0.11 -0.41
C GLY A 113 -5.11 -0.17 -0.45
N THR A 114 -4.52 -1.35 -0.72
CA THR A 114 -3.09 -1.45 -1.02
C THR A 114 -2.76 -0.75 -2.32
N VAL A 115 -1.72 0.08 -2.31
CA VAL A 115 -1.17 0.73 -3.51
C VAL A 115 0.29 0.33 -3.68
N ILE A 116 0.62 -0.20 -4.87
CA ILE A 116 1.99 -0.53 -5.26
C ILE A 116 2.36 0.32 -6.46
N VAL A 117 3.50 0.99 -6.39
CA VAL A 117 4.05 1.82 -7.45
C VAL A 117 5.29 1.13 -8.01
N LYS A 118 5.38 1.02 -9.33
CA LYS A 118 6.57 0.63 -10.08
C LYS A 118 7.04 1.82 -10.88
N GLU A 119 8.18 2.38 -10.51
CA GLU A 119 8.84 3.46 -11.22
C GLU A 119 9.96 2.88 -12.11
N LEU A 120 9.94 3.25 -13.38
CA LEU A 120 10.93 2.80 -14.36
C LEU A 120 12.08 3.80 -14.46
N ALA A 121 13.30 3.28 -14.58
CA ALA A 121 14.49 4.05 -14.95
C ALA A 121 15.30 3.33 -16.03
N THR A 122 16.04 4.08 -16.83
CA THR A 122 16.93 3.53 -17.87
C THR A 122 18.19 2.92 -17.26
N VAL A 123 18.93 2.13 -18.04
CA VAL A 123 20.34 1.83 -17.75
C VAL A 123 21.19 3.02 -18.20
N GLY A 124 21.82 3.71 -17.24
CA GLY A 124 22.74 4.82 -17.49
C GLY A 124 24.19 4.38 -17.74
N GLY A 125 24.56 3.17 -17.29
CA GLY A 125 25.90 2.63 -17.51
C GLY A 125 26.02 1.16 -17.13
N LYS A 126 27.09 0.52 -17.62
CA LYS A 126 27.40 -0.90 -17.33
C LYS A 126 28.69 -1.14 -16.56
N LYS A 127 29.36 -0.05 -16.18
CA LYS A 127 30.60 -0.05 -15.41
C LYS A 127 30.57 1.14 -14.46
N GLY A 128 30.73 0.87 -13.19
CA GLY A 128 30.87 1.86 -12.13
C GLY A 128 32.16 1.63 -11.35
N ALA A 129 32.42 2.48 -10.36
CA ALA A 129 33.57 2.31 -9.47
C ALA A 129 33.54 0.97 -8.70
N SER A 130 32.35 0.42 -8.46
CA SER A 130 32.14 -0.87 -7.81
C SER A 130 32.28 -2.10 -8.74
N GLY A 131 32.54 -1.89 -10.04
CA GLY A 131 32.73 -2.96 -11.02
C GLY A 131 31.72 -2.94 -12.17
N ASN A 132 31.59 -4.08 -12.83
CA ASN A 132 30.66 -4.26 -13.95
C ASN A 132 29.27 -4.64 -13.44
N GLY A 133 28.23 -4.16 -14.13
CA GLY A 133 26.84 -4.43 -13.76
C GLY A 133 25.90 -3.59 -14.60
N TYR A 134 24.73 -3.28 -14.06
CA TYR A 134 23.85 -2.25 -14.60
C TYR A 134 23.70 -1.16 -13.55
N PHE A 135 23.76 0.10 -13.97
CA PHE A 135 23.61 1.26 -13.11
C PHE A 135 22.44 2.12 -13.64
N PRO A 136 21.52 2.58 -12.78
CA PRO A 136 20.36 3.32 -13.23
C PRO A 136 20.76 4.69 -13.79
N GLY A 137 20.00 5.13 -14.79
CA GLY A 137 20.05 6.48 -15.37
C GLY A 137 18.79 7.25 -15.03
N GLU A 138 18.15 7.81 -16.07
CA GLU A 138 17.00 8.70 -15.93
C GLU A 138 15.68 7.93 -15.72
N PHE A 139 14.75 8.55 -15.00
CA PHE A 139 13.39 8.03 -14.88
C PHE A 139 12.64 8.11 -16.21
N ASN A 140 11.89 7.07 -16.55
CA ASN A 140 11.24 6.96 -17.85
C ASN A 140 9.83 6.36 -17.83
N GLY A 141 9.23 6.14 -16.65
CA GLY A 141 7.84 5.70 -16.58
C GLY A 141 7.34 5.37 -15.18
N LEU A 142 6.04 5.19 -15.06
CA LEU A 142 5.38 4.82 -13.80
C LEU A 142 4.16 3.95 -14.08
N ALA A 143 4.08 2.81 -13.41
CA ALA A 143 2.91 1.96 -13.35
C ALA A 143 2.44 1.82 -11.90
N VAL A 144 1.14 1.72 -11.68
CA VAL A 144 0.54 1.63 -10.35
C VAL A 144 -0.47 0.49 -10.33
N ALA A 145 -0.48 -0.28 -9.25
CA ALA A 145 -1.51 -1.27 -8.97
C ALA A 145 -2.24 -0.89 -7.67
N VAL A 146 -3.57 -0.94 -7.69
CA VAL A 146 -4.43 -0.62 -6.54
C VAL A 146 -5.36 -1.79 -6.26
N LYS A 147 -5.35 -2.29 -5.03
CA LYS A 147 -6.31 -3.31 -4.58
C LYS A 147 -7.55 -2.63 -4.00
N SER A 148 -8.71 -2.90 -4.56
CA SER A 148 -9.99 -2.39 -4.06
C SER A 148 -11.15 -3.30 -4.45
N SER A 149 -11.75 -3.98 -3.49
CA SER A 149 -12.94 -4.81 -3.71
C SER A 149 -14.18 -3.99 -4.08
N SER A 150 -14.20 -2.69 -3.76
CA SER A 150 -15.32 -1.80 -4.12
C SER A 150 -15.20 -1.21 -5.52
N ARG A 151 -13.97 -0.98 -6.03
CA ARG A 151 -13.76 -0.43 -7.39
C ARG A 151 -13.45 -1.47 -8.45
N PHE A 152 -12.85 -2.59 -8.07
CA PHE A 152 -12.38 -3.63 -8.99
C PHE A 152 -12.95 -5.00 -8.63
N ALA A 153 -14.22 -5.05 -8.21
CA ALA A 153 -14.89 -6.28 -7.78
C ALA A 153 -14.86 -7.40 -8.84
N ASP A 154 -14.85 -7.02 -10.12
CA ASP A 154 -14.85 -7.93 -11.26
C ASP A 154 -13.43 -8.24 -11.79
N GLU A 155 -12.38 -7.64 -11.22
CA GLU A 155 -11.00 -7.90 -11.60
C GLU A 155 -10.37 -9.03 -10.76
N PRO A 156 -9.47 -9.86 -11.32
CA PRO A 156 -8.74 -10.86 -10.56
C PRO A 156 -8.05 -10.29 -9.32
N GLY A 157 -8.41 -10.81 -8.14
CA GLY A 157 -7.85 -10.39 -6.85
C GLY A 157 -8.22 -8.96 -6.44
N ASN A 158 -9.19 -8.35 -7.10
CA ASN A 158 -9.62 -6.96 -6.91
C ASN A 158 -8.53 -5.93 -7.22
N TRP A 159 -7.63 -6.23 -8.17
CA TRP A 159 -6.52 -5.35 -8.55
C TRP A 159 -6.83 -4.57 -9.83
N GLY A 160 -6.78 -3.25 -9.74
CA GLY A 160 -6.73 -2.35 -10.89
C GLY A 160 -5.29 -1.96 -11.23
N TYR A 161 -4.93 -2.00 -12.52
CA TYR A 161 -3.61 -1.61 -13.02
C TYR A 161 -3.66 -0.32 -13.83
N PHE A 162 -2.67 0.55 -13.65
CA PHE A 162 -2.66 1.90 -14.21
C PHE A 162 -1.29 2.21 -14.80
N ASN A 163 -1.27 2.80 -16.00
CA ASN A 163 -0.03 3.26 -16.64
C ASN A 163 -0.03 4.78 -16.74
N PHE A 164 0.95 5.42 -16.11
CA PHE A 164 1.16 6.86 -16.12
C PHE A 164 2.19 7.34 -17.13
N GLY A 165 2.86 6.44 -17.85
CA GLY A 165 3.76 6.80 -18.94
C GLY A 165 3.05 7.66 -20.01
N GLY A 166 3.70 8.75 -20.40
CA GLY A 166 3.29 9.68 -21.46
C GLY A 166 4.44 9.99 -22.42
N GLU A 167 4.19 10.85 -23.40
CA GLU A 167 5.17 11.20 -24.43
C GLU A 167 6.40 11.91 -23.82
N GLY A 168 7.58 11.59 -24.37
CA GLY A 168 8.85 12.21 -23.95
C GLY A 168 9.24 11.97 -22.49
N GLY A 169 8.74 10.90 -21.86
CA GLY A 169 9.04 10.57 -20.46
C GLY A 169 8.24 11.35 -19.42
N LYS A 170 7.30 12.21 -19.84
CA LYS A 170 6.40 12.92 -18.93
C LYS A 170 5.35 11.95 -18.37
N LEU A 171 5.06 12.07 -17.08
CA LEU A 171 3.97 11.32 -16.45
C LEU A 171 2.65 12.04 -16.66
N LYS A 172 1.59 11.27 -16.93
CA LYS A 172 0.22 11.76 -16.98
C LYS A 172 -0.25 12.17 -15.58
N GLU A 173 -1.17 13.13 -15.49
CA GLU A 173 -1.73 13.56 -14.20
C GLU A 173 -2.75 12.57 -13.63
N SER A 174 -3.44 11.82 -14.51
CA SER A 174 -4.35 10.75 -14.14
C SER A 174 -4.34 9.62 -15.18
N ALA A 175 -4.81 8.44 -14.79
CA ALA A 175 -4.87 7.25 -15.66
C ALA A 175 -6.15 6.44 -15.43
N ARG A 176 -6.74 5.91 -16.51
CA ARG A 176 -7.78 4.87 -16.41
C ARG A 176 -7.14 3.53 -16.07
N ALA A 177 -7.91 2.66 -15.41
CA ALA A 177 -7.54 1.27 -15.27
C ALA A 177 -7.32 0.67 -16.67
N GLN A 178 -6.29 -0.17 -16.80
CA GLN A 178 -6.07 -0.97 -18.00
C GLN A 178 -7.12 -2.08 -18.06
N GLU A 179 -7.46 -2.50 -19.28
CA GLU A 179 -8.28 -3.70 -19.50
C GLU A 179 -7.63 -4.92 -18.82
N THR A 180 -8.45 -5.82 -18.27
CA THR A 180 -8.00 -7.02 -17.56
C THR A 180 -6.89 -7.77 -18.32
N ALA A 181 -7.08 -7.96 -19.62
CA ALA A 181 -6.16 -8.71 -20.49
C ALA A 181 -4.75 -8.10 -20.60
N ALA A 182 -4.57 -6.81 -20.32
CA ALA A 182 -3.29 -6.13 -20.46
C ALA A 182 -2.30 -6.48 -19.34
N CYS A 183 -2.79 -6.83 -18.14
CA CYS A 183 -1.94 -6.97 -16.94
C CYS A 183 -2.30 -8.19 -16.10
N SER A 184 -3.58 -8.38 -15.78
CA SER A 184 -4.06 -9.34 -14.77
C SER A 184 -3.65 -10.78 -15.07
N PRO A 185 -3.78 -11.35 -16.30
CA PRO A 185 -3.40 -12.73 -16.57
C PRO A 185 -1.92 -13.04 -16.29
N CYS A 186 -1.01 -12.13 -16.65
CA CYS A 186 0.42 -12.32 -16.43
C CYS A 186 0.74 -12.32 -14.92
N HIS A 187 0.16 -11.38 -14.18
CA HIS A 187 0.29 -11.30 -12.74
C HIS A 187 -0.29 -12.53 -12.04
N GLN A 188 -1.52 -12.94 -12.39
CA GLN A 188 -2.18 -14.10 -11.81
C GLN A 188 -1.42 -15.40 -12.04
N LYS A 189 -0.83 -15.58 -13.23
CA LYS A 189 -0.08 -16.79 -13.58
C LYS A 189 1.28 -16.87 -12.88
N ASN A 190 1.98 -15.76 -12.72
CA ASN A 190 3.42 -15.77 -12.40
C ASN A 190 3.78 -15.12 -11.06
N ALA A 191 2.89 -14.37 -10.42
CA ALA A 191 3.14 -13.77 -9.12
C ALA A 191 3.13 -14.83 -8.01
N ALA A 192 4.09 -14.76 -7.08
CA ALA A 192 4.15 -15.70 -5.97
C ALA A 192 3.03 -15.50 -4.93
N GLN A 193 2.45 -14.30 -4.84
CA GLN A 193 1.41 -14.02 -3.85
C GLN A 193 0.43 -12.97 -4.35
N ASP A 194 -0.87 -13.31 -4.43
CA ASP A 194 -1.97 -12.34 -4.57
C ASP A 194 -1.73 -11.31 -5.69
N LEU A 195 -1.31 -11.80 -6.86
CA LEU A 195 -0.98 -11.01 -8.06
C LEU A 195 0.21 -10.02 -7.87
N VAL A 196 0.93 -10.10 -6.77
CA VAL A 196 2.17 -9.34 -6.51
C VAL A 196 3.37 -10.27 -6.61
N PHE A 197 4.39 -9.87 -7.39
CA PHE A 197 5.62 -10.64 -7.62
C PHE A 197 6.57 -10.64 -6.40
N THR A 198 6.09 -11.10 -5.24
CA THR A 198 6.83 -11.08 -3.97
C THR A 198 8.12 -11.91 -4.01
N GLN A 199 8.29 -12.82 -4.98
CA GLN A 199 9.58 -13.50 -5.22
C GLN A 199 10.70 -12.54 -5.65
N TYR A 200 10.39 -11.35 -6.15
CA TYR A 200 11.36 -10.31 -6.50
C TYR A 200 11.47 -9.19 -5.45
N TYR A 201 10.68 -9.26 -4.37
CA TYR A 201 10.60 -8.22 -3.34
C TYR A 201 11.09 -8.74 -1.98
N PRO A 202 12.42 -8.77 -1.73
CA PRO A 202 12.98 -9.35 -0.51
C PRO A 202 12.54 -8.62 0.76
N VAL A 203 12.26 -7.32 0.70
CA VAL A 203 11.77 -6.54 1.85
C VAL A 203 10.42 -7.07 2.32
N LEU A 204 9.48 -7.36 1.40
CA LEU A 204 8.19 -7.96 1.76
C LEU A 204 8.40 -9.36 2.36
N ARG A 205 9.20 -10.21 1.72
CA ARG A 205 9.45 -11.57 2.24
C ARG A 205 10.07 -11.58 3.63
N ALA A 206 10.96 -10.64 3.93
CA ALA A 206 11.59 -10.51 5.24
C ALA A 206 10.65 -9.92 6.29
N ALA A 207 9.70 -9.07 5.88
CA ALA A 207 8.83 -8.33 6.80
C ALA A 207 7.56 -9.10 7.19
N ARG A 208 7.14 -10.08 6.38
CA ARG A 208 5.98 -10.95 6.68
C ARG A 208 6.22 -11.72 7.99
N ALA A 209 5.31 -11.56 8.96
CA ALA A 209 5.26 -12.41 10.14
C ALA A 209 5.24 -13.90 9.72
N LYS A 210 6.09 -14.70 10.37
CA LYS A 210 6.18 -16.15 10.14
C LYS A 210 4.92 -16.84 10.65
#